data_AF-A0A0B1SQL9-F1
#
_entry.id   AF-A0A0B1SQL9-F1
#
_cell.length_a   1.000
_cell.length_b   1.000
_cell.length_c   1.000
_cell.angle_alpha   90.00
_cell.angle_beta   90.00
_cell.angle_gamma   90.00
#
_symmetry.space_group_name_H-M   'P 1'
#
loop_
_entity.id
_entity.type
_entity.pdbx_description
1 polymer ?
#
loop_
_entity_poly.entity_id
_entity_poly.type
_entity_poly.pdbx_seq_one_letter_code
_entity_poly.pdbx_strand_id
1 'polypeptide(L)' 'FDAREQWPNCTSVQHVRDQANCGSCWAVSAASAMSDRACVQSGGKINTMMSDTDILSCCGSLCGDG' A
#
# COMPACT_ATOMS: atom_id res chain seq x y z
N PHE A 1 4.71 -11.10 17.00
CA PHE A 1 4.53 -11.30 15.55
C PHE A 1 4.89 -9.99 14.86
N ASP A 2 5.78 -10.03 13.88
CA ASP A 2 6.18 -8.88 13.07
C ASP A 2 6.11 -9.29 11.59
N ALA A 3 5.32 -8.58 10.80
CA ALA A 3 5.14 -8.88 9.38
C ALA A 3 6.43 -8.72 8.58
N ARG A 4 7.32 -7.82 9.00
CA ARG A 4 8.61 -7.56 8.34
C ARG A 4 9.57 -8.74 8.51
N GLU A 5 9.53 -9.39 9.67
CA GLU A 5 10.31 -10.60 9.95
C GLU A 5 9.69 -11.85 9.30
N GLN A 6 8.36 -11.90 9.22
CA GLN A 6 7.65 -13.05 8.65
C GLN A 6 7.74 -13.11 7.11
N TRP A 7 7.76 -11.95 6.44
CA TRP A 7 7.86 -11.84 4.98
C TRP A 7 9.00 -10.89 4.56
N PRO A 8 10.26 -11.25 4.83
CA PRO A 8 11.40 -10.38 4.60
C PRO A 8 11.64 -10.10 3.12
N ASN A 9 11.19 -10.99 2.23
CA ASN A 9 11.29 -10.84 0.78
C ASN A 9 10.22 -9.90 0.19
N CYS A 10 9.21 -9.51 0.97
CA CYS A 10 8.21 -8.53 0.57
C CYS A 10 8.65 -7.14 0.99
N THR A 11 9.38 -6.48 0.09
CA THR A 11 9.98 -5.16 0.33
C THR A 11 8.94 -4.08 0.62
N SER A 12 7.70 -4.25 0.14
CA SER A 12 6.58 -3.34 0.43
C SER A 12 6.30 -3.21 1.94
N VAL A 13 6.42 -4.31 2.70
CA VAL A 13 6.07 -4.36 4.14
C VAL A 13 7.01 -3.51 4.99
N GLN A 14 8.23 -3.29 4.49
CA GLN A 14 9.25 -2.47 5.16
C GLN A 14 9.26 -1.03 4.67
N HIS A 15 8.57 -0.74 3.56
CA HIS A 15 8.64 0.55 2.90
C HIS A 15 7.67 1.53 3.56
N VAL A 16 8.19 2.66 4.04
CA VAL A 16 7.39 3.74 4.62
C VAL A 16 7.20 4.83 3.57
N ARG A 17 5.94 5.15 3.26
CA ARG A 17 5.56 6.20 2.29
C ARG A 17 5.30 7.52 3.00
N ASP A 18 5.56 8.62 2.29
CA ASP A 18 5.21 9.98 2.71
C ASP A 18 4.05 10.50 1.84
N GLN A 19 2.94 10.87 2.47
CA GLN A 19 1.77 11.44 1.81
C GLN A 19 1.93 12.92 1.44
N ALA A 20 3.06 13.54 1.81
CA ALA A 20 3.35 14.95 1.65
C ALA A 20 2.25 15.85 2.26
N ASN A 21 2.03 17.04 1.70
CA ASN A 21 1.03 18.00 2.18
C ASN A 21 -0.39 17.70 1.63
N CYS A 22 -0.79 16.43 1.63
CA CYS A 22 -2.10 15.98 1.15
C CYS A 22 -2.79 15.14 2.24
N GLY A 23 -4.11 15.29 2.40
CA GLY A 23 -4.94 14.47 3.29
C GLY A 23 -5.20 13.05 2.79
N SER A 24 -4.20 12.42 2.15
CA SER A 24 -4.32 11.13 1.44
C SER A 24 -3.93 9.92 2.28
N CYS A 25 -3.92 10.03 3.62
CA CYS A 25 -3.51 8.95 4.53
C CYS A 25 -4.29 7.65 4.29
N TRP A 26 -5.59 7.74 4.01
CA TRP A 26 -6.44 6.61 3.67
C TRP A 26 -5.95 5.89 2.41
N ALA A 27 -5.66 6.63 1.33
CA ALA A 27 -5.17 6.07 0.08
C ALA A 27 -3.77 5.46 0.23
N VAL A 28 -2.88 6.13 0.96
CA VAL A 28 -1.53 5.63 1.25
C VAL A 28 -1.57 4.35 2.07
N SER A 29 -2.42 4.30 3.11
CA SER A 29 -2.57 3.11 3.96
C SER A 29 -3.16 1.93 3.19
N ALA A 30 -4.18 2.16 2.37
CA ALA A 30 -4.81 1.14 1.53
C ALA A 30 -3.83 0.57 0.48
N ALA A 31 -3.16 1.44 -0.28
CA ALA A 31 -2.17 1.02 -1.29
C ALA A 31 -1.02 0.21 -0.66
N SER A 32 -0.54 0.63 0.52
CA SER A 32 0.53 -0.07 1.24
C SER A 32 0.08 -1.47 1.66
N ALA A 33 -1.07 -1.59 2.33
CA ALA A 33 -1.59 -2.89 2.75
C ALA A 33 -1.93 -3.83 1.57
N MET A 34 -2.43 -3.29 0.46
CA MET A 34 -2.68 -4.06 -0.76
C MET A 34 -1.38 -4.58 -1.38
N SER A 35 -0.33 -3.75 -1.43
CA SER A 35 1.01 -4.15 -1.92
C SER A 35 1.57 -5.30 -1.08
N ASP A 36 1.49 -5.17 0.24
CA ASP A 36 1.95 -6.19 1.19
C ASP A 36 1.23 -7.51 0.97
N ARG A 37 -0.11 -7.48 0.94
CA ARG A 37 -0.91 -8.68 0.77
C ARG A 37 -0.74 -9.32 -0.60
N ALA A 38 -0.57 -8.53 -1.66
CA ALA A 38 -0.28 -9.05 -2.99
C ALA A 38 1.05 -9.83 -2.99
N CYS A 39 2.08 -9.30 -2.33
CA CYS A 39 3.36 -10.00 -2.20
C CYS A 39 3.22 -11.28 -1.35
N VAL A 40 2.60 -11.19 -0.17
CA VAL A 40 2.40 -12.32 0.74
C VAL A 40 1.63 -13.46 0.08
N GLN A 41 0.49 -13.16 -0.54
CA GLN A 41 -0.38 -14.18 -1.14
C GLN A 41 0.21 -14.80 -2.41
N SER A 42 0.99 -14.03 -3.17
CA SER A 42 1.65 -14.52 -4.38
C SER A 42 2.95 -15.26 -4.11
N GLY A 43 3.38 -15.36 -2.84
CA GLY A 43 4.67 -15.94 -2.47
C GLY A 43 5.86 -15.14 -3.02
N GLY A 44 5.73 -13.82 -3.09
CA GLY A 44 6.77 -12.91 -3.59
C GLY A 44 6.78 -12.67 -5.10
N LYS A 45 5.88 -13.30 -5.87
CA LYS A 45 5.81 -13.10 -7.34
C LYS A 45 5.28 -11.72 -7.73
N ILE A 46 4.38 -11.16 -6.92
CA ILE A 46 3.84 -9.82 -7.09
C ILE A 46 4.40 -8.95 -5.97
N ASN A 47 5.64 -8.50 -6.12
CA ASN A 47 6.27 -7.56 -5.19
C ASN A 47 6.37 -6.17 -5.85
N THR A 48 5.24 -5.49 -5.94
CA THR A 48 5.12 -4.16 -6.55
C THR A 48 4.40 -3.21 -5.62
N MET A 49 4.75 -1.93 -5.70
CA MET A 49 4.08 -0.86 -4.95
C MET A 49 2.86 -0.39 -5.73
N MET A 50 1.68 -0.58 -5.16
CA MET A 50 0.45 -0.02 -5.72
C MET A 50 0.43 1.50 -5.62
N SER A 51 -0.22 2.14 -6.60
CA SER A 51 -0.30 3.59 -6.69
C SER A 51 -1.37 4.13 -5.73
N ASP A 52 -0.92 4.76 -4.65
CA ASP A 52 -1.74 5.57 -3.75
C ASP A 52 -2.37 6.77 -4.48
N THR A 53 -1.64 7.38 -5.40
CA THR A 53 -2.15 8.50 -6.23
C THR A 53 -3.29 8.08 -7.15
N ASP A 54 -3.28 6.85 -7.67
CA ASP A 54 -4.37 6.34 -8.51
C ASP A 54 -5.65 6.15 -7.68
N ILE A 55 -5.53 5.55 -6.49
CA ILE A 55 -6.65 5.44 -5.55
C ILE A 55 -7.20 6.83 -5.19
N LEU A 56 -6.30 7.77 -4.86
CA LEU A 56 -6.64 9.14 -4.49
C LEU A 56 -7.36 9.90 -5.62
N SER A 57 -6.89 9.77 -6.85
CA SER A 57 -7.33 10.62 -7.97
C SER A 57 -8.47 10.01 -8.77
N CYS A 58 -8.53 8.68 -8.86
CA CYS A 58 -9.40 7.97 -9.79
C CYS A 58 -10.62 7.33 -9.12
N CYS A 59 -10.64 7.19 -7.78
CA CYS A 59 -11.83 6.67 -7.09
C CYS A 59 -13.03 7.63 -7.17
N GLY A 60 -12.78 8.93 -7.31
CA GLY A 60 -13.83 9.95 -7.42
C GLY A 60 -14.69 10.05 -6.16
N SER A 61 -15.98 10.33 -6.33
CA SER A 61 -16.91 10.56 -5.22
C SER A 61 -17.24 9.31 -4.38
N LEU A 62 -16.80 8.12 -4.80
CA LEU A 62 -17.04 6.87 -4.07
C LEU A 62 -16.16 6.72 -2.83
N CYS A 63 -14.93 7.22 -2.88
CA CYS A 63 -14.01 7.18 -1.74
C CYS A 63 -14.07 8.44 -0.88
N GLY A 64 -14.54 9.59 -1.41
CA GLY A 64 -14.66 10.82 -0.62
C GLY A 64 -13.32 11.23 0.03
N ASP A 65 -13.33 11.34 1.35
CA ASP A 65 -12.14 11.64 2.19
C ASP A 65 -11.50 10.38 2.82
N GLY A 66 -11.89 9.19 2.33
CA GLY A 66 -11.50 7.88 2.86
C GLY A 66 -12.66 6.90 3.01
#